data_AF-A0A445CRN3-F1
#
_entry.id   AF-A0A445CRN3-F1
#
_cell.length_a   1.000
_cell.length_b   1.000
_cell.length_c   1.000
_cell.angle_alpha   90.00
_cell.angle_beta   90.00
_cell.angle_gamma   90.00
#
_symmetry.space_group_name_H-M   'P 1'
#
loop_
_entity.id
_entity.type
_entity.pdbx_description
1 polymer ?
#
loop_
_entity_poly.entity_id
_entity_poly.type
_entity_poly.pdbx_seq_one_letter_code
_entity_poly.pdbx_strand_id
1 'polypeptide(L)'
;MEIEKNVTKGNGESVAEEERNKNMKRKQCRQGGIRTLPFILANEVCDRFAVAGFSGNLISYLTQVMNMPLVAASNTLTNFAGTSSFTPLLGAIIAESFAGRFWTITIASLIYELVSFFPFSSLYNILNSIATN
;
A
#
# COMPACT_ATOMS: atom_id res chain seq x y z
N MET A 1 -2.80 10.89 57.68
CA MET A 1 -3.79 11.42 56.70
C MET A 1 -3.35 11.28 55.23
N GLU A 2 -2.06 11.10 54.91
CA GLU A 2 -1.58 10.92 53.52
C GLU A 2 -1.74 9.49 52.97
N ILE A 3 -1.80 8.47 53.83
CA ILE A 3 -1.87 7.07 53.39
C ILE A 3 -3.24 6.73 52.79
N GLU A 4 -4.34 7.20 53.38
CA GLU A 4 -5.68 6.99 52.80
C GLU A 4 -5.89 7.69 51.46
N LYS A 5 -5.26 8.85 51.25
CA LYS A 5 -5.34 9.59 49.97
C LYS A 5 -4.60 8.86 48.83
N ASN A 6 -3.54 8.12 49.13
CA ASN A 6 -2.81 7.34 48.12
C ASN A 6 -3.51 6.02 47.77
N VAL A 7 -4.19 5.40 48.73
CA VAL A 7 -4.99 4.17 48.50
C VAL A 7 -6.24 4.46 47.68
N THR A 8 -6.94 5.58 47.91
CA THR A 8 -8.09 5.98 47.07
C THR A 8 -7.66 6.46 45.68
N LYS A 9 -6.50 7.10 45.54
CA LYS A 9 -5.97 7.56 44.24
C LYS A 9 -5.53 6.39 43.34
N GLY A 10 -4.86 5.38 43.90
CA GLY A 10 -4.45 4.17 43.17
C GLY A 10 -5.62 3.27 42.72
N ASN A 11 -6.70 3.19 43.51
CA ASN A 11 -7.92 2.52 43.09
C ASN A 11 -8.71 3.30 42.02
N GLY A 12 -8.63 4.64 42.02
CA GLY A 12 -9.29 5.47 41.00
C GLY A 12 -8.61 5.40 39.64
N GLU A 13 -7.27 5.41 39.62
CA GLU A 13 -6.49 5.36 38.37
C GLU A 13 -6.52 3.99 37.70
N SER A 14 -6.54 2.89 38.47
CA SER A 14 -6.68 1.52 37.95
C SER A 14 -8.08 1.24 37.39
N VAL A 15 -9.13 1.76 38.03
CA VAL A 15 -10.52 1.65 37.53
C VAL A 15 -10.73 2.53 36.29
N ALA A 16 -10.11 3.71 36.21
CA ALA A 16 -10.18 4.59 35.04
C ALA A 16 -9.41 4.03 33.83
N GLU A 17 -8.25 3.40 34.03
CA GLU A 17 -7.50 2.73 32.97
C GLU A 17 -8.25 1.48 32.46
N GLU A 18 -8.91 0.73 33.35
CA GLU A 18 -9.73 -0.43 32.96
C GLU A 18 -11.03 -0.03 32.23
N GLU A 19 -11.69 1.05 32.66
CA GLU A 19 -12.80 1.69 31.94
C GLU A 19 -12.36 2.20 30.56
N ARG A 20 -11.18 2.84 30.46
CA ARG A 20 -10.63 3.35 29.19
C ARG A 20 -10.24 2.22 28.24
N ASN A 21 -9.65 1.14 28.74
CA ASN A 21 -9.30 -0.04 27.94
C ASN A 21 -10.54 -0.83 27.51
N LYS A 22 -11.57 -0.94 28.37
CA LYS A 22 -12.92 -1.43 28.00
C LYS A 22 -13.57 -0.53 26.94
N ASN A 23 -13.45 0.78 27.04
CA ASN A 23 -13.99 1.72 26.05
C ASN A 23 -13.24 1.68 24.71
N MET A 24 -11.92 1.48 24.70
CA MET A 24 -11.15 1.28 23.45
C MET A 24 -11.54 -0.04 22.77
N LYS A 25 -11.67 -1.14 23.52
CA LYS A 25 -12.21 -2.41 23.01
C LYS A 25 -13.66 -2.31 22.56
N ARG A 26 -14.52 -1.55 23.27
CA ARG A 26 -15.93 -1.33 22.87
C ARG A 26 -16.07 -0.44 21.62
N LYS A 27 -15.19 0.53 21.42
CA LYS A 27 -15.14 1.34 20.18
C LYS A 27 -14.71 0.51 18.96
N GLN A 28 -13.96 -0.57 19.19
CA GLN A 28 -13.63 -1.59 18.19
C GLN A 28 -14.68 -2.71 18.06
N CYS A 29 -15.78 -2.68 18.83
CA CYS A 29 -16.84 -3.71 18.80
C CYS A 29 -18.18 -3.15 18.28
N ARG A 30 -18.12 -2.34 17.22
CA ARG A 30 -19.20 -2.30 16.20
C ARG A 30 -18.61 -2.76 14.87
N GLN A 31 -17.88 -3.87 14.91
CA GLN A 31 -17.44 -4.55 13.70
C GLN A 31 -18.68 -5.12 13.00
N GLY A 32 -18.75 -4.88 11.70
CA GLY A 32 -19.98 -4.87 10.91
C GLY A 32 -20.89 -6.08 11.11
N GLY A 33 -22.20 -5.79 11.25
CA GLY A 33 -23.23 -6.81 11.46
C GLY A 33 -23.64 -7.55 10.19
N ILE A 34 -24.73 -8.32 10.28
CA ILE A 34 -25.38 -9.04 9.17
C ILE A 34 -25.64 -8.20 7.91
N ARG A 35 -25.63 -6.85 8.01
CA ARG A 35 -25.76 -5.94 6.87
C ARG A 35 -24.47 -5.74 6.07
N THR A 36 -23.28 -5.87 6.66
CA THR A 36 -21.99 -5.79 5.93
C THR A 36 -21.57 -7.13 5.33
N LEU A 37 -22.07 -8.23 5.89
CA LEU A 37 -21.81 -9.59 5.41
C LEU A 37 -22.09 -9.79 3.90
N PRO A 38 -23.24 -9.38 3.33
CA PRO A 38 -23.49 -9.56 1.89
C PRO A 38 -22.53 -8.76 1.01
N PHE A 39 -22.06 -7.59 1.47
CA PHE A 39 -21.10 -6.79 0.69
C PHE A 39 -19.72 -7.46 0.63
N ILE A 40 -19.25 -8.02 1.75
CA ILE A 40 -17.98 -8.76 1.81
C ILE A 40 -18.07 -10.05 1.00
N LEU A 41 -19.18 -10.79 1.13
CA LEU A 41 -19.43 -11.99 0.33
C LEU A 41 -19.52 -11.66 -1.17
N ALA A 42 -20.22 -10.59 -1.55
CA ALA A 42 -20.29 -10.18 -2.94
C ALA A 42 -18.91 -9.80 -3.51
N ASN A 43 -18.07 -9.11 -2.71
CA ASN A 43 -16.71 -8.79 -3.10
C ASN A 43 -15.86 -10.05 -3.28
N GLU A 44 -15.91 -10.99 -2.33
CA GLU A 44 -15.20 -12.26 -2.41
C GLU A 44 -15.65 -13.06 -3.64
N VAL A 45 -16.97 -13.20 -3.84
CA VAL A 45 -17.52 -13.89 -5.00
C VAL A 45 -17.09 -13.21 -6.30
N CYS A 46 -17.14 -11.87 -6.37
CA CYS A 46 -16.69 -11.11 -7.53
C CYS A 46 -15.19 -11.34 -7.81
N ASP A 47 -14.34 -11.34 -6.79
CA ASP A 47 -12.90 -11.62 -6.95
C ASP A 47 -12.66 -13.02 -7.51
N ARG A 48 -13.33 -14.04 -6.95
CA ARG A 48 -13.22 -15.43 -7.43
C ARG A 48 -13.73 -15.58 -8.86
N PHE A 49 -14.85 -14.93 -9.20
CA PHE A 49 -15.39 -14.92 -10.56
C PHE A 49 -14.47 -14.21 -11.56
N ALA A 50 -13.93 -13.05 -11.18
CA ALA A 50 -13.01 -12.30 -12.03
C ALA A 50 -11.75 -13.12 -12.33
N VAL A 51 -11.14 -13.75 -11.31
CA VAL A 51 -9.95 -14.59 -11.48
C VAL A 51 -10.24 -15.81 -12.35
N ALA A 52 -11.35 -16.52 -12.10
CA ALA A 52 -11.73 -17.69 -12.89
C ALA A 52 -12.04 -17.33 -14.35
N GLY A 53 -12.84 -16.27 -14.58
CA GLY A 53 -13.21 -15.80 -15.90
C GLY A 53 -12.02 -15.25 -16.69
N PHE A 54 -11.16 -14.46 -16.05
CA PHE A 54 -9.92 -13.96 -16.64
C PHE A 54 -8.98 -15.10 -17.03
N SER A 55 -8.75 -16.07 -16.14
CA SER A 55 -7.86 -17.21 -16.41
C SER A 55 -8.36 -18.04 -17.60
N GLY A 56 -9.66 -18.29 -17.68
CA GLY A 56 -10.30 -19.00 -18.79
C GLY A 56 -10.23 -18.23 -20.11
N ASN A 57 -10.47 -16.92 -20.08
CA ASN A 57 -10.36 -16.07 -21.27
C ASN A 57 -8.91 -16.01 -21.78
N LEU A 58 -7.95 -15.85 -20.87
CA LEU A 58 -6.54 -15.73 -21.21
C LEU A 58 -5.98 -17.03 -21.81
N ILE A 59 -6.30 -18.21 -21.24
CA ILE A 59 -5.86 -19.49 -21.82
C ILE A 59 -6.48 -19.72 -23.20
N SER A 60 -7.76 -19.36 -23.39
CA SER A 60 -8.43 -19.46 -24.69
C SER A 60 -7.79 -18.53 -25.72
N TYR A 61 -7.48 -17.29 -25.33
CA TYR A 61 -6.80 -16.33 -26.20
C TYR A 61 -5.40 -16.81 -26.62
N LEU A 62 -4.61 -17.28 -25.65
CA LEU A 62 -3.25 -17.79 -25.89
C LEU A 62 -3.26 -19.00 -26.85
N THR A 63 -4.23 -19.89 -26.70
CA THR A 63 -4.31 -21.12 -27.50
C THR A 63 -4.97 -20.90 -28.87
N GLN A 64 -6.03 -20.09 -28.95
CA GLN A 64 -6.82 -19.92 -30.17
C GLN A 64 -6.36 -18.76 -31.05
N VAL A 65 -5.89 -17.64 -30.45
CA VAL A 65 -5.48 -16.45 -31.20
C VAL A 65 -3.98 -16.43 -31.41
N MET A 66 -3.22 -16.73 -30.36
CA MET A 66 -1.74 -16.78 -30.45
C MET A 66 -1.22 -18.16 -30.89
N ASN A 67 -2.09 -19.14 -31.16
CA ASN A 67 -1.74 -20.51 -31.60
C ASN A 67 -0.62 -21.15 -30.75
N MET A 68 -0.56 -20.85 -29.46
CA MET A 68 0.42 -21.45 -28.57
C MET A 68 -0.03 -22.86 -28.15
N PRO A 69 0.89 -23.83 -28.05
CA PRO A 69 0.57 -25.14 -27.51
C PRO A 69 0.09 -24.98 -26.06
N LEU A 70 -0.88 -25.79 -25.64
CA LEU A 70 -1.53 -25.69 -24.32
C LEU A 70 -0.51 -25.66 -23.18
N VAL A 71 0.56 -26.46 -23.28
CA VAL A 71 1.66 -26.48 -22.31
C VAL A 71 2.33 -25.11 -22.16
N ALA A 72 2.62 -24.43 -23.28
CA ALA A 72 3.22 -23.09 -23.25
C ALA A 72 2.22 -22.04 -22.75
N ALA A 73 0.95 -22.13 -23.14
CA ALA A 73 -0.10 -21.23 -22.67
C ALA A 73 -0.31 -21.34 -21.14
N SER A 74 -0.32 -22.56 -20.60
CA SER A 74 -0.41 -22.81 -19.15
C SER A 74 0.81 -22.31 -18.38
N ASN A 75 2.02 -22.42 -18.95
CA ASN A 75 3.23 -21.86 -18.37
C ASN A 75 3.13 -20.32 -18.30
N THR A 76 2.66 -19.67 -19.36
CA THR A 76 2.45 -18.22 -19.38
C THR A 76 1.41 -17.78 -18.34
N LEU A 77 0.29 -18.50 -18.24
CA LEU A 77 -0.74 -18.23 -17.22
C LEU A 77 -0.19 -18.39 -15.80
N THR A 78 0.59 -19.44 -15.54
CA THR A 78 1.20 -19.71 -14.23
C THR A 78 2.24 -18.64 -13.86
N ASN A 79 3.06 -18.22 -14.83
CA ASN A 79 4.01 -17.12 -14.65
C ASN A 79 3.29 -15.81 -14.31
N PHE A 80 2.21 -15.50 -15.03
CA PHE A 80 1.38 -14.32 -14.76
C PHE A 80 0.73 -14.37 -13.37
N ALA A 81 0.17 -15.51 -12.97
CA ALA A 81 -0.39 -15.71 -11.63
C ALA A 81 0.66 -15.55 -10.53
N GLY A 82 1.87 -16.05 -10.76
CA GLY A 82 3.03 -15.84 -9.90
C GLY A 82 3.35 -14.34 -9.75
N THR A 83 3.54 -13.63 -10.86
CA THR A 83 3.82 -12.18 -10.84
C THR A 83 2.72 -11.36 -10.17
N SER A 84 1.46 -11.72 -10.39
CA SER A 84 0.30 -11.07 -9.75
C SER A 84 0.31 -11.27 -8.23
N SER A 85 0.80 -12.42 -7.74
CA SER A 85 0.95 -12.70 -6.31
C SER A 85 2.18 -12.00 -5.70
N PHE A 86 3.23 -11.75 -6.49
CA PHE A 86 4.38 -10.95 -6.08
C PHE A 86 4.11 -9.44 -6.05
N THR A 87 3.12 -8.97 -6.80
CA THR A 87 2.79 -7.53 -6.90
C THR A 87 2.38 -6.91 -5.55
N PRO A 88 1.52 -7.54 -4.73
CA PRO A 88 1.24 -7.08 -3.37
C PRO A 88 2.48 -7.03 -2.47
N LEU A 89 3.43 -7.96 -2.64
CA LEU A 89 4.68 -7.97 -1.87
C LEU A 89 5.54 -6.76 -2.22
N LEU A 90 5.72 -6.49 -3.51
CA LEU A 90 6.40 -5.28 -4.00
C LEU A 90 5.66 -4.01 -3.54
N GLY A 91 4.34 -4.00 -3.63
CA GLY A 91 3.49 -2.91 -3.17
C GLY A 91 3.61 -2.65 -1.67
N ALA A 92 3.72 -3.70 -0.85
CA ALA A 92 3.94 -3.59 0.59
C ALA A 92 5.31 -2.99 0.90
N ILE A 93 6.37 -3.45 0.22
CA ILE A 93 7.73 -2.92 0.39
C ILE A 93 7.77 -1.43 0.01
N ILE A 94 7.11 -1.05 -1.09
CA ILE A 94 7.00 0.36 -1.51
C ILE A 94 6.20 1.16 -0.48
N ALA A 95 5.05 0.67 -0.04
CA ALA A 95 4.20 1.34 0.95
C ALA A 95 4.91 1.53 2.30
N GLU A 96 5.70 0.55 2.73
CA GLU A 96 6.51 0.60 3.96
C GLU A 96 7.70 1.56 3.82
N SER A 97 8.33 1.59 2.64
CA SER A 97 9.41 2.55 2.32
C SER A 97 8.93 4.01 2.30
N PHE A 98 7.66 4.24 1.96
CA PHE A 98 7.01 5.56 2.01
C PHE A 98 6.69 6.02 3.44
N ALA A 99 6.49 5.11 4.40
CA ALA A 99 5.90 5.46 5.69
C ALA A 99 6.88 6.04 6.75
N GLY A 100 8.19 6.10 6.52
CA GLY A 100 9.14 6.41 7.60
C GLY A 100 10.16 7.52 7.37
N ARG A 101 11.14 7.32 6.47
CA ARG A 101 12.35 8.17 6.45
C ARG A 101 13.02 8.31 5.08
N PHE A 102 12.80 7.38 4.16
CA PHE A 102 13.40 7.39 2.82
C PHE A 102 12.69 8.35 1.86
N TRP A 103 11.36 8.47 1.94
CA TRP A 103 10.61 9.38 1.09
C TRP A 103 11.05 10.84 1.22
N THR A 104 11.32 11.28 2.45
CA THR A 104 11.84 12.62 2.74
C THR A 104 13.23 12.87 2.15
N ILE A 105 14.12 11.88 2.22
CA ILE A 105 15.50 12.01 1.71
C ILE A 105 15.50 12.01 0.17
N THR A 106 14.73 11.13 -0.47
CA THR A 106 14.64 11.05 -1.94
C THR A 106 14.02 12.32 -2.54
N ILE A 107 12.98 12.87 -1.92
CA ILE A 107 12.37 14.14 -2.37
C ILE A 107 13.30 15.33 -2.11
N ALA A 108 13.98 15.35 -0.96
CA ALA A 108 14.95 16.41 -0.64
C ALA A 108 16.11 16.46 -1.65
N SER A 109 16.67 15.30 -2.04
CA SER A 109 17.73 15.24 -3.06
C SER A 109 17.25 15.64 -4.46
N LEU A 110 16.06 15.19 -4.88
CA LEU A 110 15.49 15.58 -6.18
C LEU A 110 15.25 17.10 -6.27
N ILE A 111 14.73 17.72 -5.21
CA ILE A 111 14.53 19.18 -5.15
C ILE A 111 15.88 19.91 -5.21
N TYR A 112 16.88 19.40 -4.50
CA TYR A 112 18.21 20.00 -4.49
C TYR A 112 18.86 20.01 -5.88
N GLU A 113 18.79 18.90 -6.62
CA GLU A 113 19.36 18.82 -7.97
C GLU A 113 18.63 19.72 -8.96
N LEU A 114 17.28 19.77 -8.92
CA LEU A 114 16.51 20.62 -9.84
C LEU A 114 16.71 22.11 -9.58
N VAL A 115 16.76 22.53 -8.31
CA VAL A 115 17.00 23.93 -7.93
C VAL A 115 18.42 24.37 -8.27
N SER A 116 19.41 23.46 -8.19
CA SER A 116 20.80 23.77 -8.53
C SER A 116 21.04 23.78 -10.05
N PHE A 117 20.32 22.94 -10.81
CA PHE A 117 20.48 22.81 -12.26
C PHE A 117 19.89 23.98 -13.07
N PHE A 118 18.74 24.51 -12.66
CA PHE A 118 18.03 25.58 -13.39
C PHE A 118 18.79 26.92 -13.48
N PRO A 119 19.36 27.49 -12.38
CA PRO A 119 20.14 28.73 -12.47
C PRO A 119 21.50 28.52 -13.15
N PHE A 120 22.12 27.35 -13.00
CA PHE A 120 23.43 27.05 -13.61
C PHE A 120 23.33 26.90 -15.13
N SER A 121 22.28 26.25 -15.63
CA SER A 121 22.03 26.13 -17.07
C SER A 121 21.76 27.50 -17.73
N SER A 122 21.01 28.38 -17.07
CA SER A 122 20.74 29.73 -17.58
C SER A 122 22.00 30.58 -17.65
N LEU A 123 22.88 30.52 -16.64
CA LEU A 123 24.17 31.21 -16.63
C LEU A 123 25.13 30.65 -17.70
N TYR A 124 25.23 29.33 -17.81
CA TYR A 124 26.09 28.66 -18.81
C TYR A 124 25.69 29.02 -20.24
N ASN A 125 24.37 29.05 -20.53
CA ASN A 125 23.87 29.37 -21.86
C ASN A 125 24.11 30.85 -22.24
N ILE A 126 23.93 31.76 -21.29
CA ILE A 126 24.25 33.19 -21.48
C ILE A 126 25.74 33.39 -21.68
N LEU A 127 26.60 32.76 -20.87
CA LEU A 127 28.05 32.88 -20.98
C LEU A 127 28.56 32.35 -22.32
N ASN A 128 28.03 31.21 -22.78
CA ASN A 128 28.41 30.61 -24.07
C ASN A 128 27.92 31.46 -25.26
N SER A 129 26.76 32.10 -25.13
CA SER A 129 26.24 33.07 -26.10
C SER A 129 27.08 34.34 -26.18
N ILE A 130 27.73 34.75 -25.08
CA ILE A 130 28.63 35.91 -25.04
C ILE A 130 30.04 35.55 -25.52
N ALA A 131 30.50 34.31 -25.31
CA ALA A 131 31.87 33.89 -25.66
C ALA A 131 32.04 33.47 -27.14
N THR A 132 30.96 33.07 -27.82
CA THR A 132 31.01 32.60 -29.22
C THR A 132 30.62 33.69 -30.23
N ASN A 133 30.11 34.84 -29.77
CA ASN A 133 29.79 36.00 -30.61
C ASN A 133 30.84 37.09 -30.43
#